data_AF-A0A948VSV5-F1
#
_entry.id   AF-A0A948VSV5-F1
#
_cell.length_a   1.000
_cell.length_b   1.000
_cell.length_c   1.000
_cell.angle_alpha   90.00
_cell.angle_beta   90.00
_cell.angle_gamma   90.00
#
_symmetry.space_group_name_H-M   'P 1'
#
loop_
_entity.id
_entity.type
_entity.pdbx_description
1 polymer ?
#
loop_
_entity_poly.entity_id
_entity_poly.type
_entity_poly.pdbx_seq_one_letter_code
_entity_poly.pdbx_strand_id
1 'polypeptide(L)'
;KAFNIYLDSPEAALLIGFHGETLQSLQLIFSFLAHKLTGEWYKVSVDVGDYKQKREEQLRKLALNLAVKAKLSGEAQSIPNLNANERRLIHLVLAENPDVLSESEGEGRQRVLIIKPKK
;
A
#
# COMPACT_ATOMS: atom_id res chain seq x y z
N LYS A 1 20.70 -10.64 0.14
CA LYS A 1 20.87 -10.08 -1.21
C LYS A 1 19.50 -9.67 -1.76
N ALA A 2 19.41 -8.63 -2.59
CA ALA A 2 18.13 -8.13 -3.10
C ALA A 2 18.16 -8.06 -4.63
N PHE A 3 17.04 -8.43 -5.26
CA PHE A 3 16.81 -8.27 -6.70
C PHE A 3 15.70 -7.26 -6.90
N ASN A 4 15.98 -6.20 -7.66
CA ASN A 4 14.98 -5.26 -8.13
C ASN A 4 14.72 -5.56 -9.60
N ILE A 5 13.46 -5.85 -9.93
CA ILE A 5 13.00 -6.15 -11.28
C ILE A 5 12.11 -4.99 -11.72
N TYR A 6 12.51 -4.34 -12.80
CA TYR A 6 11.74 -3.27 -13.43
C TYR A 6 11.14 -3.84 -14.70
N LEU A 7 9.82 -3.77 -14.81
CA LEU A 7 9.06 -4.21 -15.98
C LEU A 7 8.54 -2.98 -16.71
N ASP A 8 8.77 -2.96 -18.02
CA ASP A 8 8.15 -2.02 -18.93
C ASP A 8 7.31 -2.82 -19.93
N SER A 9 6.04 -2.45 -20.07
CA SER A 9 5.07 -3.19 -20.88
C SER A 9 3.90 -2.28 -21.27
N PRO A 10 3.42 -2.35 -22.52
CA PRO A 10 2.18 -1.68 -22.94
C PRO A 10 0.96 -2.10 -22.10
N GLU A 11 0.98 -3.32 -21.55
CA GLU A 11 -0.06 -3.90 -20.71
C GLU A 11 0.21 -3.72 -19.21
N ALA A 12 0.95 -2.67 -18.81
CA ALA A 12 1.31 -2.38 -17.43
C ALA A 12 0.13 -2.51 -16.44
N ALA A 13 -1.07 -2.06 -16.83
CA ALA A 13 -2.27 -2.14 -16.00
C ALA A 13 -2.63 -3.59 -15.59
N LEU A 14 -2.44 -4.58 -16.48
CA LEU A 14 -2.71 -5.98 -16.17
C LEU A 14 -1.68 -6.55 -15.18
N LEU A 15 -0.41 -6.19 -15.34
CA LEU A 15 0.68 -6.61 -14.44
C LEU A 15 0.56 -5.98 -13.05
N ILE A 16 0.04 -4.75 -12.97
CA ILE A 16 -0.25 -4.07 -11.71
C ILE A 16 -1.45 -4.74 -11.03
N GLY A 17 -2.56 -4.90 -11.76
CA GLY A 17 -3.81 -5.43 -11.23
C GLY A 17 -4.53 -4.46 -10.29
N PHE A 18 -5.63 -4.92 -9.68
CA PHE A 18 -6.42 -4.13 -8.75
C PHE A 18 -5.57 -3.76 -7.52
N HIS A 19 -5.35 -2.46 -7.30
CA HIS A 19 -4.51 -1.94 -6.19
C HIS A 19 -3.13 -2.60 -6.03
N GLY A 20 -2.54 -3.12 -7.13
CA GLY A 20 -1.22 -3.75 -7.07
C GLY A 20 -1.21 -5.21 -6.62
N GLU A 21 -2.37 -5.86 -6.46
CA GLU A 21 -2.45 -7.26 -5.99
C GLU A 21 -1.77 -8.24 -6.95
N THR A 22 -1.89 -8.03 -8.27
CA THR A 22 -1.19 -8.85 -9.27
C THR A 22 0.31 -8.67 -9.16
N LEU A 23 0.77 -7.43 -9.01
CA LEU A 23 2.19 -7.11 -8.84
C LEU A 23 2.79 -7.77 -7.60
N GLN A 24 2.04 -7.79 -6.49
CA GLN A 24 2.45 -8.48 -5.26
C GLN A 24 2.53 -10.00 -5.47
N SER A 25 1.56 -10.57 -6.17
CA SER A 25 1.55 -12.00 -6.50
C SER A 25 2.74 -12.38 -7.38
N LEU A 26 3.05 -11.57 -8.39
CA LEU A 26 4.24 -11.76 -9.24
C LEU A 26 5.54 -11.71 -8.43
N GLN A 27 5.66 -10.75 -7.50
CA GLN A 27 6.82 -10.63 -6.62
C GLN A 27 7.01 -11.87 -5.74
N LEU A 28 5.92 -12.44 -5.23
CA LEU A 28 5.96 -13.67 -4.45
C LEU A 28 6.43 -14.85 -5.31
N ILE A 29 5.85 -15.01 -6.50
CA ILE A 29 6.24 -16.07 -7.44
C ILE A 29 7.72 -15.96 -7.82
N PHE A 30 8.20 -14.76 -8.14
CA PHE A 30 9.62 -14.54 -8.45
C PHE A 30 10.54 -14.80 -7.26
N SER A 31 10.09 -14.49 -6.03
CA SER A 31 10.84 -14.83 -4.81
C SER A 31 10.99 -16.34 -4.66
N PHE A 32 9.92 -17.12 -4.89
CA PHE A 32 9.98 -18.58 -4.87
C PHE A 32 10.85 -19.16 -5.98
N LEU A 33 10.78 -18.61 -7.20
CA LEU A 33 11.62 -19.03 -8.31
C LEU A 33 13.09 -18.75 -8.04
N ALA A 34 13.43 -17.58 -7.52
CA ALA A 34 14.79 -17.23 -7.13
C ALA A 34 15.32 -18.20 -6.06
N HIS A 35 14.52 -18.49 -5.02
CA HIS A 35 14.87 -19.47 -4.00
C HIS A 35 15.10 -20.87 -4.60
N LYS A 36 14.21 -21.33 -5.49
CA LYS A 36 14.34 -22.63 -6.14
C LYS A 36 15.60 -22.76 -6.99
N LEU A 37 16.02 -21.69 -7.67
CA LEU A 37 17.18 -21.70 -8.56
C LEU A 37 18.52 -21.55 -7.82
N THR A 38 18.53 -20.84 -6.69
CA THR A 38 19.75 -20.44 -5.99
C THR A 38 19.98 -21.17 -4.67
N GLY A 39 18.93 -21.75 -4.07
CA GLY A 39 18.97 -22.34 -2.74
C GLY A 39 19.00 -21.33 -1.60
N GLU A 40 18.98 -20.01 -1.87
CA GLU A 40 18.97 -18.96 -0.84
C GLU A 40 17.70 -18.09 -0.95
N TRP A 41 17.27 -17.49 0.16
CA TRP A 41 16.19 -16.51 0.15
C TRP A 41 16.68 -15.13 -0.28
N TYR A 42 16.12 -14.63 -1.37
CA TYR A 42 16.37 -13.29 -1.88
C TYR A 42 15.17 -12.38 -1.67
N LYS A 43 15.43 -11.11 -1.32
CA LYS A 43 14.38 -10.09 -1.33
C LYS A 43 14.16 -9.66 -2.78
N VAL A 44 13.04 -10.07 -3.39
CA VAL A 44 12.68 -9.64 -4.74
C VAL A 44 11.70 -8.48 -4.64
N SER A 45 11.94 -7.41 -5.39
CA SER A 45 11.06 -6.25 -5.51
C SER A 45 10.73 -6.06 -6.99
N VAL A 46 9.46 -6.13 -7.35
CA VAL A 46 9.00 -5.92 -8.74
C VAL A 46 8.31 -4.57 -8.85
N ASP A 47 8.67 -3.75 -9.82
CA ASP A 47 7.98 -2.49 -10.13
C ASP A 47 7.65 -2.40 -11.62
N VAL A 48 6.54 -1.73 -11.93
CA VAL A 48 6.00 -1.59 -13.29
C VAL A 48 5.73 -0.11 -13.53
N GLY A 49 6.44 0.53 -14.46
CA GLY A 49 6.20 1.94 -14.85
C GLY A 49 6.09 2.95 -13.68
N ASP A 50 6.94 2.80 -12.66
CA ASP A 50 6.97 3.60 -11.42
C ASP A 50 5.69 3.54 -10.59
N TYR A 51 4.93 2.44 -10.71
CA TYR A 51 3.66 2.26 -10.02
C TYR A 51 3.79 2.46 -8.51
N LYS A 52 4.84 1.91 -7.88
CA LYS A 52 5.01 2.01 -6.42
C LYS A 52 5.12 3.44 -5.94
N GLN A 53 5.94 4.25 -6.61
CA GLN A 53 6.13 5.66 -6.24
C GLN A 53 4.84 6.45 -6.44
N LYS A 54 4.17 6.27 -7.58
CA LYS A 54 2.88 6.93 -7.89
C LYS A 54 1.80 6.55 -6.88
N ARG A 55 1.73 5.26 -6.50
CA ARG A 55 0.78 4.74 -5.52
C ARG A 55 1.03 5.32 -4.14
N GLU A 56 2.29 5.41 -3.70
CA GLU A 56 2.66 6.04 -2.43
C GLU A 56 2.20 7.50 -2.40
N GLU A 57 2.49 8.28 -3.44
CA GLU A 57 2.09 9.68 -3.51
C GLU A 57 0.57 9.86 -3.48
N GLN A 58 -0.16 9.01 -4.22
CA GLN A 58 -1.63 8.99 -4.20
C GLN A 58 -2.19 8.70 -2.81
N LEU A 59 -1.63 7.71 -2.09
CA LEU A 59 -2.07 7.35 -0.75
C LEU A 59 -1.77 8.45 0.28
N ARG A 60 -0.62 9.10 0.17
CA ARG A 60 -0.28 10.28 0.99
C ARG A 60 -1.31 11.39 0.81
N LYS A 61 -1.63 11.74 -0.44
CA LYS A 61 -2.65 12.76 -0.75
C LYS A 61 -4.03 12.36 -0.25
N LEU A 62 -4.42 11.11 -0.46
CA LEU A 62 -5.70 10.57 0.02
C LEU A 62 -5.81 10.67 1.54
N ALA A 63 -4.76 10.27 2.27
CA ALA A 63 -4.73 10.33 3.73
C ALA A 63 -4.94 11.75 4.25
N LEU A 64 -4.23 12.73 3.71
CA LEU A 64 -4.35 14.13 4.13
C LEU A 64 -5.75 14.69 3.82
N ASN A 65 -6.29 14.40 2.64
CA ASN A 65 -7.64 14.83 2.27
C ASN A 65 -8.71 14.24 3.19
N LEU A 66 -8.61 12.95 3.52
CA LEU A 66 -9.55 12.29 4.42
C LEU A 66 -9.38 12.75 5.87
N ALA A 67 -8.17 13.12 6.29
CA ALA A 67 -7.95 13.74 7.60
C ALA A 67 -8.67 15.08 7.72
N VAL A 68 -8.54 15.95 6.71
CA VAL A 68 -9.27 17.23 6.64
C VAL A 68 -10.77 16.98 6.67
N LYS A 69 -11.26 16.02 5.88
CA LYS A 69 -12.68 15.68 5.85
C LYS A 69 -13.17 15.18 7.21
N ALA A 70 -12.45 14.27 7.86
CA ALA A 70 -12.80 13.73 9.18
C ALA A 70 -12.84 14.83 10.25
N LYS A 71 -11.90 15.78 10.20
CA LYS A 71 -11.89 16.94 11.09
C LYS A 71 -13.13 17.83 10.89
N LEU A 72 -13.44 18.16 9.63
CA LEU A 72 -14.53 19.08 9.31
C LEU A 72 -15.92 18.48 9.54
N SER A 73 -16.11 17.19 9.21
CA SER A 73 -17.40 16.53 9.40
C SER A 73 -17.62 16.05 10.83
N GLY A 74 -16.56 15.84 11.60
CA GLY A 74 -16.63 15.14 12.89
C GLY A 74 -16.89 13.63 12.74
N GLU A 75 -16.90 13.10 11.52
CA GLU A 75 -17.22 11.70 11.22
C GLU A 75 -16.00 10.91 10.76
N ALA A 76 -15.91 9.66 11.21
CA ALA A 76 -14.86 8.74 10.81
C ALA A 76 -14.87 8.48 9.29
N GLN A 77 -13.69 8.43 8.68
CA GLN A 77 -13.51 8.06 7.27
C GLN A 77 -12.80 6.71 7.17
N SER A 78 -13.25 5.84 6.28
CA SER A 78 -12.65 4.52 6.07
C SER A 78 -11.93 4.44 4.72
N ILE A 79 -10.82 3.69 4.68
CA ILE A 79 -10.08 3.36 3.47
C ILE A 79 -9.99 1.84 3.35
N PRO A 80 -10.72 1.23 2.39
CA PRO A 80 -10.64 -0.21 2.13
C PRO A 80 -9.44 -0.58 1.26
N ASN A 81 -9.20 -1.89 1.12
CA ASN A 81 -8.25 -2.47 0.16
C ASN A 81 -6.81 -1.94 0.28
N LEU A 82 -6.32 -1.82 1.52
CA LEU A 82 -4.94 -1.45 1.79
C LEU A 82 -4.15 -2.66 2.31
N ASN A 83 -3.01 -2.91 1.68
CA ASN A 83 -2.06 -3.88 2.22
C ASN A 83 -1.39 -3.34 3.50
N ALA A 84 -0.67 -4.20 4.23
CA ALA A 84 -0.05 -3.82 5.50
C ALA A 84 0.94 -2.64 5.38
N ASN A 85 1.69 -2.56 4.28
CA ASN A 85 2.64 -1.46 4.04
C ASN A 85 1.91 -0.15 3.74
N GLU A 86 0.84 -0.20 2.95
CA GLU A 86 0.02 0.98 2.65
C GLU A 86 -0.69 1.52 3.90
N ARG A 87 -1.23 0.63 4.76
CA ARG A 87 -1.79 1.04 6.06
C ARG A 87 -0.74 1.69 6.94
N ARG A 88 0.45 1.09 7.02
CA ARG A 88 1.58 1.67 7.76
C ARG A 88 1.99 3.03 7.21
N LEU A 89 2.06 3.19 5.89
CA LEU A 89 2.37 4.47 5.24
C LEU A 89 1.38 5.54 5.70
N ILE A 90 0.08 5.24 5.64
CA ILE A 90 -0.94 6.22 6.04
C ILE A 90 -0.87 6.52 7.54
N HIS A 91 -0.66 5.51 8.38
CA HIS A 91 -0.43 5.71 9.82
C HIS A 91 0.73 6.67 10.07
N LEU A 92 1.85 6.50 9.37
CA LEU A 92 3.02 7.38 9.50
C LEU A 92 2.72 8.80 9.00
N VAL A 93 2.01 8.94 7.88
CA VAL A 93 1.60 10.26 7.34
C VAL A 93 0.72 11.03 8.32
N LEU A 94 -0.14 10.32 9.06
CA LEU A 94 -1.09 10.93 10.00
C LEU A 94 -0.59 10.95 11.44
N ALA A 95 0.56 10.36 11.75
CA ALA A 95 1.06 10.21 13.11
C ALA A 95 1.24 11.56 13.82
N GLU A 96 1.75 12.56 13.10
CA GLU A 96 2.02 13.90 13.63
C GLU A 96 0.82 14.85 13.48
N ASN A 97 -0.30 14.40 12.91
CA ASN A 97 -1.46 15.26 12.71
C ASN A 97 -2.17 15.50 14.06
N PRO A 98 -2.31 16.76 14.52
CA PRO A 98 -2.92 17.07 15.82
C PRO A 98 -4.44 16.88 15.84
N ASP A 99 -5.10 16.78 14.69
CA ASP A 99 -6.56 16.81 14.57
C ASP A 99 -7.20 15.43 14.36
N VAL A 100 -6.43 14.41 13.99
CA VAL A 100 -6.97 13.07 13.68
C VAL A 100 -6.13 11.93 14.26
N LEU A 101 -6.77 10.77 14.42
CA LEU A 101 -6.17 9.48 14.75
C LEU A 101 -6.43 8.51 13.59
N SER A 102 -5.57 7.51 13.45
CA SER A 102 -5.76 6.43 12.49
C SER A 102 -5.63 5.07 13.17
N GLU A 103 -6.53 4.14 12.82
CA GLU A 103 -6.52 2.76 13.31
C GLU A 103 -6.85 1.77 12.18
N SER A 104 -6.38 0.54 12.30
CA SER A 104 -6.69 -0.52 11.33
C SER A 104 -7.68 -1.51 11.96
N GLU A 105 -8.94 -1.50 11.53
CA GLU A 105 -10.02 -2.36 12.03
C GLU A 105 -10.31 -3.54 11.07
N GLY A 106 -10.70 -4.70 11.61
CA GLY A 106 -11.00 -5.91 10.84
C GLY A 106 -9.80 -6.84 10.57
N GLU A 107 -10.05 -7.93 9.84
CA GLU A 107 -9.08 -9.01 9.58
C GLU A 107 -8.95 -9.37 8.09
N GLY A 108 -7.78 -9.88 7.71
CA GLY A 108 -7.50 -10.33 6.35
C GLY A 108 -7.85 -9.28 5.28
N ARG A 109 -8.68 -9.69 4.31
CA ARG A 109 -9.16 -8.82 3.20
C ARG A 109 -10.21 -7.80 3.64
N GLN A 110 -10.90 -8.03 4.75
CA GLN A 110 -11.89 -7.10 5.29
C GLN A 110 -11.25 -6.03 6.18
N ARG A 111 -9.92 -6.06 6.34
CA ARG A 111 -9.20 -5.10 7.15
C ARG A 111 -9.16 -3.74 6.46
N VAL A 112 -9.69 -2.73 7.13
CA VAL A 112 -9.78 -1.35 6.64
C VAL A 112 -9.00 -0.41 7.55
N LEU A 113 -8.57 0.72 7.01
CA LEU A 113 -7.99 1.80 7.81
C LEU A 113 -9.09 2.83 8.12
N ILE A 114 -9.28 3.15 9.39
CA ILE A 114 -10.21 4.18 9.84
C ILE A 114 -9.42 5.42 10.29
N ILE A 115 -9.86 6.59 9.85
CA ILE A 115 -9.36 7.90 10.27
C ILE A 115 -10.47 8.58 11.08
N LYS A 116 -10.21 8.88 12.36
CA LYS A 116 -11.19 9.49 13.28
C LYS A 116 -10.70 10.87 13.73
N PRO A 117 -11.59 11.88 13.89
CA PRO A 117 -11.19 13.14 14.51
C PRO A 117 -10.74 12.93 15.96
N LYS A 118 -9.72 13.68 16.39
CA LYS A 118 -9.32 13.78 17.80
C LYS A 118 -10.35 14.64 18.52
N LYS A 119 -10.79 14.18 19.69
CA LYS A 119 -11.62 14.97 20.61
C LYS A 119 -10.77 16.02 21.31
#